data_AF-A0A936LXE9-F1
#
_entry.id   AF-A0A936LXE9-F1
#
_cell.length_a   1.000
_cell.length_b   1.000
_cell.length_c   1.000
_cell.angle_alpha   90.00
_cell.angle_beta   90.00
_cell.angle_gamma   90.00
#
_symmetry.space_group_name_H-M   'P 1'
#
loop_
_entity.id
_entity.type
_entity.pdbx_description
1 polymer ?
#
loop_
_entity_poly.entity_id
_entity_poly.type
_entity_poly.pdbx_seq_one_letter_code
_entity_poly.pdbx_strand_id
1 'polypeptide(L)'
;MIARSRGTRRDVLVERGRSWRADGTPVRNYTCGLGRLAARVCGDQVVLRRKFGVMCPGLDLTLAELAQLVSFLRWWEEHRTGWSAFYWTGAGHPPGWGAETAFYQARGTTAPVRVAIRDMGGTKGADFTGRDVRVRIAPPQRVADVADHVARLIRRGERFGDPAGEEVGGIFRCGELRVEARRGSVEVKRGRHWISLEPAERQFLERLLAVEAL
;
A
#
# COMPACT_ATOMS: atom_id res chain seq x y z
N MET A 1 31.86 -31.60 1.34
CA MET A 1 30.53 -31.74 0.70
C MET A 1 29.54 -32.13 1.79
N ILE A 2 28.85 -31.14 2.37
CA ILE A 2 27.73 -31.35 3.30
C ILE A 2 26.60 -30.48 2.77
N ALA A 3 25.69 -31.11 2.05
CA ALA A 3 24.41 -30.54 1.69
C ALA A 3 23.41 -30.93 2.79
N ARG A 4 22.83 -29.92 3.46
CA ARG A 4 21.41 -29.81 3.85
C ARG A 4 21.28 -28.74 4.94
N SER A 5 20.69 -27.61 4.58
CA SER A 5 19.46 -27.20 5.23
C SER A 5 18.58 -26.45 4.24
N ARG A 6 17.30 -26.81 4.21
CA ARG A 6 16.26 -26.24 3.37
C ARG A 6 16.08 -24.77 3.76
N GLY A 7 16.68 -23.86 3.01
CA GLY A 7 16.40 -22.43 3.09
C GLY A 7 15.01 -22.15 2.54
N THR A 8 14.02 -22.02 3.42
CA THR A 8 12.69 -21.50 3.07
C THR A 8 12.00 -21.02 4.36
N ARG A 9 11.63 -19.72 4.37
CA ARG A 9 10.77 -18.98 5.32
C ARG A 9 11.40 -18.11 6.45
N ARG A 10 12.65 -18.30 6.89
CA ARG A 10 13.22 -17.53 8.04
C ARG A 10 14.15 -16.36 7.68
N ASP A 11 14.53 -16.19 6.42
CA ASP A 11 15.70 -15.36 6.05
C ASP A 11 15.56 -13.83 6.18
N VAL A 12 14.42 -13.31 6.67
CA VAL A 12 14.21 -11.84 6.76
C VAL A 12 13.98 -11.35 8.19
N LEU A 13 13.64 -12.24 9.13
CA LEU A 13 13.31 -11.89 10.51
C LEU A 13 14.47 -12.23 11.43
N VAL A 14 15.16 -11.20 11.91
CA VAL A 14 16.25 -11.32 12.88
C VAL A 14 15.67 -11.24 14.27
N GLU A 15 15.78 -12.32 15.06
CA GLU A 15 15.48 -12.30 16.49
C GLU A 15 16.45 -11.31 17.16
N ARG A 16 15.91 -10.31 17.84
CA ARG A 16 16.70 -9.29 18.56
C ARG A 16 16.83 -9.57 20.05
N GLY A 17 16.02 -10.48 20.57
CA GLY A 17 16.02 -10.86 21.98
C GLY A 17 14.62 -11.12 22.50
N ARG A 18 14.50 -11.15 23.82
CA ARG A 18 13.25 -11.46 24.53
C ARG A 18 12.82 -10.27 25.38
N SER A 19 11.52 -9.99 25.37
CA SER A 19 10.83 -9.14 26.33
C SER A 19 9.98 -10.02 27.24
N TRP A 20 9.44 -9.44 28.30
CA TRP A 20 8.55 -10.13 29.22
C TRP A 20 7.21 -9.38 29.25
N ARG A 21 6.11 -10.11 29.16
CA ARG A 21 4.78 -9.56 29.44
C ARG A 21 4.64 -9.27 30.93
N ALA A 22 3.64 -8.48 31.30
CA ALA A 22 3.35 -8.14 32.70
C ALA A 22 3.06 -9.38 33.56
N ASP A 23 2.59 -10.47 32.94
CA ASP A 23 2.32 -11.77 33.56
C ASP A 23 3.58 -12.67 33.69
N GLY A 24 4.75 -12.17 33.29
CA GLY A 24 5.99 -12.96 33.31
C GLY A 24 6.12 -13.94 32.14
N THR A 25 5.28 -13.87 31.12
CA THR A 25 5.46 -14.69 29.91
C THR A 25 6.56 -14.10 29.01
N PRO A 26 7.57 -14.88 28.61
CA PRO A 26 8.60 -14.40 27.69
C PRO A 26 8.05 -14.25 26.27
N VAL A 27 8.37 -13.14 25.62
CA VAL A 27 7.98 -12.81 24.25
C VAL A 27 9.21 -12.58 23.40
N ARG A 28 9.29 -13.26 22.26
CA ARG A 28 10.40 -13.08 21.31
C ARG A 28 10.17 -11.83 20.46
N ASN A 29 11.23 -11.05 20.27
CA ASN A 29 11.23 -9.86 19.45
C ASN A 29 11.92 -10.14 18.13
N TYR A 30 11.23 -9.88 17.03
CA TYR A 30 11.77 -10.00 15.68
C TYR A 30 11.82 -8.64 14.99
N THR A 31 12.85 -8.42 14.19
CA THR A 31 12.94 -7.26 13.30
C THR A 31 13.19 -7.72 11.89
N CYS A 32 12.54 -7.05 10.94
CA CYS A 32 12.62 -7.37 9.53
C CYS A 32 12.65 -6.08 8.73
N GLY A 33 13.46 -6.05 7.68
CA GLY A 33 13.50 -4.92 6.77
C GLY A 33 13.76 -5.39 5.36
N LEU A 34 12.88 -5.03 4.43
CA LEU A 34 13.00 -5.39 3.03
C LEU A 34 12.54 -4.22 2.15
N GLY A 35 13.41 -3.81 1.23
CA GLY A 35 13.15 -2.67 0.36
C GLY A 35 12.82 -1.42 1.16
N ARG A 36 11.61 -0.88 0.95
CA ARG A 36 11.12 0.36 1.55
C ARG A 36 10.47 0.15 2.91
N LEU A 37 10.27 -1.08 3.38
CA LEU A 37 9.56 -1.36 4.62
C LEU A 37 10.48 -1.90 5.72
N ALA A 38 10.07 -1.66 6.95
CA ALA A 38 10.59 -2.26 8.16
C ALA A 38 9.45 -2.70 9.05
N ALA A 39 9.65 -3.77 9.80
CA ALA A 39 8.72 -4.27 10.78
C ALA A 39 9.43 -4.68 12.06
N ARG A 40 8.76 -4.48 13.20
CA ARG A 40 9.09 -5.15 14.46
C ARG A 40 7.88 -5.99 14.87
N VAL A 41 8.13 -7.23 15.24
CA VAL A 41 7.10 -8.15 15.77
C VAL A 41 7.46 -8.49 17.21
N CYS A 42 6.52 -8.31 18.14
CA CYS A 42 6.68 -8.62 19.55
C CYS A 42 5.40 -9.27 20.05
N GLY A 43 5.37 -10.60 20.11
CA GLY A 43 4.16 -11.34 20.44
C GLY A 43 3.12 -11.13 19.34
N ASP A 44 1.93 -10.69 19.74
CA ASP A 44 0.81 -10.37 18.87
C ASP A 44 0.90 -9.00 18.19
N GLN A 45 1.86 -8.15 18.59
CA GLN A 45 2.01 -6.79 18.07
C GLN A 45 3.00 -6.71 16.90
N VAL A 46 2.61 -5.98 15.87
CA VAL A 46 3.40 -5.67 14.67
C VAL A 46 3.48 -4.16 14.49
N VAL A 47 4.69 -3.61 14.52
CA VAL A 47 4.96 -2.20 14.23
C VAL A 47 5.54 -2.11 12.81
N LEU A 48 4.77 -1.57 11.88
CA LEU A 48 5.17 -1.34 10.48
C LEU A 48 5.69 0.08 10.28
N ARG A 49 6.79 0.22 9.54
CA ARG A 49 7.41 1.50 9.19
C ARG A 49 7.86 1.52 7.74
N ARG A 50 7.85 2.72 7.14
CA ARG A 50 8.42 2.97 5.81
C ARG A 50 9.75 3.69 5.95
N LYS A 51 10.78 3.18 5.28
CA LYS A 51 12.16 3.69 5.27
C LYS A 51 12.41 4.68 4.14
N PHE A 52 11.76 4.48 2.99
CA PHE A 52 11.98 5.26 1.77
C PHE A 52 10.66 5.50 1.03
N GLY A 53 10.62 6.55 0.21
CA GLY A 53 9.41 6.97 -0.50
C GLY A 53 8.55 7.90 0.36
N VAL A 54 7.24 7.70 0.35
CA VAL A 54 6.31 8.54 1.09
C VAL A 54 6.57 8.44 2.60
N MET A 55 6.97 9.54 3.22
CA MET A 55 7.23 9.58 4.66
C MET A 55 5.90 9.48 5.43
N CYS A 56 5.77 8.44 6.26
CA CYS A 56 4.58 8.18 7.05
C CYS A 56 4.96 7.81 8.50
N PRO A 57 4.12 8.11 9.50
CA PRO A 57 4.37 7.78 10.91
C PRO A 57 4.54 6.27 11.19
N GLY A 58 4.08 5.42 10.27
CA GLY A 58 3.99 3.98 10.48
C GLY A 58 2.65 3.59 11.07
N LEU A 59 2.47 2.29 11.26
CA LEU A 59 1.22 1.69 11.71
C LEU A 59 1.48 0.54 12.65
N ASP A 60 0.80 0.55 13.79
CA ASP A 60 0.80 -0.55 14.74
C ASP A 60 -0.44 -1.42 14.49
N LEU A 61 -0.24 -2.72 14.43
CA LEU A 61 -1.25 -3.73 14.13
C LEU A 61 -1.12 -4.89 15.10
N THR A 62 -2.21 -5.61 15.32
CA THR A 62 -2.11 -6.99 15.80
C THR A 62 -1.81 -7.94 14.65
N LEU A 63 -1.35 -9.16 14.94
CA LEU A 63 -1.18 -10.20 13.92
C LEU A 63 -2.50 -10.57 13.22
N ALA A 64 -3.62 -10.56 13.95
CA ALA A 64 -4.94 -10.78 13.37
C ALA A 64 -5.30 -9.67 12.36
N GLU A 65 -5.05 -8.41 12.69
CA GLU A 65 -5.27 -7.28 11.78
C GLU A 65 -4.32 -7.31 10.59
N LEU A 66 -3.07 -7.73 10.79
CA LEU A 66 -2.12 -7.94 9.71
C LEU A 66 -2.62 -9.04 8.76
N ALA A 67 -3.19 -10.13 9.27
CA ALA A 67 -3.75 -11.20 8.46
C ALA A 67 -4.93 -10.71 7.61
N GLN A 68 -5.84 -9.93 8.22
CA GLN A 68 -6.95 -9.30 7.49
C GLN A 68 -6.44 -8.32 6.41
N LEU A 69 -5.44 -7.50 6.73
CA LEU A 69 -4.83 -6.59 5.77
C LEU A 69 -4.17 -7.34 4.60
N VAL A 70 -3.46 -8.42 4.87
CA VAL A 70 -2.87 -9.27 3.81
C VAL A 70 -3.94 -9.85 2.90
N SER A 71 -5.04 -10.38 3.45
CA SER A 71 -6.18 -10.87 2.65
C SER A 71 -6.78 -9.78 1.78
N PHE A 72 -6.95 -8.57 2.31
CA PHE A 72 -7.39 -7.41 1.53
C PHE A 72 -6.40 -7.06 0.41
N LEU A 73 -5.10 -7.04 0.69
CA LEU A 73 -4.07 -6.68 -0.30
C LEU A 73 -3.98 -7.69 -1.44
N ARG A 74 -4.23 -8.98 -1.19
CA ARG A 74 -4.34 -10.00 -2.25
C ARG A 74 -5.48 -9.68 -3.20
N TRP A 75 -6.67 -9.47 -2.64
CA TRP A 75 -7.84 -9.07 -3.42
C TRP A 75 -7.58 -7.78 -4.20
N TRP A 76 -6.98 -6.77 -3.56
CA TRP A 76 -6.64 -5.51 -4.21
C TRP A 76 -5.68 -5.73 -5.39
N GLU A 77 -4.61 -6.51 -5.24
CA GLU A 77 -3.67 -6.79 -6.32
C GLU A 77 -4.33 -7.40 -7.56
N GLU A 78 -5.32 -8.28 -7.35
CA GLU A 78 -6.08 -8.93 -8.42
C GLU A 78 -7.06 -7.97 -9.11
N HIS A 79 -7.64 -7.02 -8.37
CA HIS A 79 -8.73 -6.17 -8.86
C HIS A 79 -8.29 -4.76 -9.27
N ARG A 80 -7.12 -4.30 -8.84
CA ARG A 80 -6.65 -2.92 -9.04
C ARG A 80 -6.51 -2.50 -10.51
N THR A 81 -6.33 -3.45 -11.42
CA THR A 81 -6.28 -3.17 -12.87
C THR A 81 -7.64 -2.72 -13.40
N GLY A 82 -8.74 -3.03 -12.72
CA GLY A 82 -10.08 -2.53 -13.01
C GLY A 82 -10.25 -1.02 -12.75
N TRP A 83 -9.28 -0.38 -12.10
CA TRP A 83 -9.27 1.07 -11.88
C TRP A 83 -8.33 1.76 -12.86
N SER A 84 -8.65 3.01 -13.19
CA SER A 84 -7.74 3.89 -13.93
C SER A 84 -6.70 4.51 -12.99
N ALA A 85 -5.59 5.00 -13.54
CA ALA A 85 -4.60 5.75 -12.79
C ALA A 85 -4.15 7.02 -13.52
N PHE A 86 -3.89 8.05 -12.72
CA PHE A 86 -3.37 9.34 -13.14
C PHE A 86 -2.23 9.63 -12.17
N TYR A 87 -1.00 9.67 -12.66
CA TYR A 87 0.16 9.80 -11.79
C TYR A 87 1.32 10.49 -12.48
N TRP A 88 2.16 11.13 -11.69
CA TRP A 88 3.42 11.72 -12.11
C TRP A 88 4.57 10.81 -11.69
N THR A 89 5.59 10.69 -12.54
CA THR A 89 6.86 10.03 -12.21
C THR A 89 8.02 10.93 -12.60
N GLY A 90 9.07 10.96 -11.78
CA GLY A 90 10.27 11.74 -12.06
C GLY A 90 10.93 12.16 -10.75
N ALA A 91 12.21 12.50 -10.81
CA ALA A 91 12.94 13.06 -9.68
C ALA A 91 13.19 14.53 -9.98
N GLY A 92 12.44 15.41 -9.33
CA GLY A 92 12.66 16.87 -9.36
C GLY A 92 13.95 17.33 -8.67
N HIS A 93 14.97 16.46 -8.52
CA HIS A 93 16.15 16.73 -7.69
C HIS A 93 17.45 16.74 -8.51
N PRO A 94 18.30 17.79 -8.41
CA PRO A 94 18.12 18.99 -7.57
C PRO A 94 16.91 19.84 -8.01
N PRO A 95 16.31 20.60 -7.07
CA PRO A 95 15.15 21.44 -7.35
C PRO A 95 15.42 22.30 -8.59
N GLY A 96 14.59 22.12 -9.61
CA GLY A 96 14.72 22.83 -10.88
C GLY A 96 15.44 22.08 -12.00
N TRP A 97 16.03 20.90 -11.81
CA TRP A 97 16.72 20.17 -12.90
C TRP A 97 16.05 18.86 -13.32
N GLY A 98 14.99 18.46 -12.63
CA GLY A 98 14.27 17.23 -12.94
C GLY A 98 13.15 17.42 -13.95
N ALA A 99 12.92 16.40 -14.78
CA ALA A 99 11.71 16.28 -15.57
C ALA A 99 10.73 15.31 -14.87
N GLU A 100 9.50 15.76 -14.67
CA GLU A 100 8.40 14.90 -14.26
C GLU A 100 7.57 14.55 -15.48
N THR A 101 7.09 13.32 -15.56
CA THR A 101 6.23 12.84 -16.65
C THR A 101 4.91 12.39 -16.06
N ALA A 102 3.82 12.92 -16.61
CA ALA A 102 2.47 12.52 -16.28
C ALA A 102 2.03 11.34 -17.15
N PHE A 103 1.42 10.36 -16.51
CA PHE A 103 0.91 9.15 -17.13
C PHE A 103 -0.55 8.93 -16.79
N TYR A 104 -1.36 8.68 -17.82
CA TYR A 104 -2.70 8.15 -17.70
C TYR A 104 -2.69 6.66 -18.02
N GLN A 105 -3.33 5.85 -17.19
CA GLN A 105 -3.47 4.42 -17.39
C GLN A 105 -4.94 4.06 -17.30
N ALA A 106 -5.54 3.66 -18.43
CA ALA A 106 -6.94 3.27 -18.49
C ALA A 106 -7.21 1.97 -17.72
N ARG A 107 -8.43 1.83 -17.18
CA ARG A 107 -8.90 0.57 -16.62
C ARG A 107 -8.70 -0.60 -17.59
N GLY A 108 -8.28 -1.74 -17.07
CA GLY A 108 -8.01 -2.97 -17.82
C GLY A 108 -6.69 -2.98 -18.60
N THR A 109 -5.94 -1.88 -18.68
CA THR A 109 -4.72 -1.83 -19.52
C THR A 109 -3.43 -1.88 -18.72
N THR A 110 -2.42 -2.65 -19.13
CA THR A 110 -1.13 -2.69 -18.42
C THR A 110 -0.23 -1.50 -18.77
N ALA A 111 -0.30 -0.99 -19.99
CA ALA A 111 0.58 0.07 -20.47
C ALA A 111 -0.02 1.48 -20.18
N PRO A 112 0.74 2.39 -19.54
CA PRO A 112 0.34 3.78 -19.40
C PRO A 112 0.61 4.59 -20.67
N VAL A 113 -0.15 5.66 -20.87
CA VAL A 113 0.02 6.67 -21.92
C VAL A 113 0.62 7.92 -21.29
N ARG A 114 1.70 8.44 -21.87
CA ARG A 114 2.29 9.72 -21.46
C ARG A 114 1.41 10.87 -21.92
N VAL A 115 1.04 11.76 -21.01
CA VAL A 115 0.10 12.87 -21.29
C VAL A 115 0.70 14.26 -21.10
N ALA A 116 1.70 14.39 -20.24
CA ALA A 116 2.44 15.63 -20.06
C ALA A 116 3.87 15.36 -19.58
N ILE A 117 4.72 16.36 -19.76
CA ILE A 117 6.06 16.46 -19.20
C ILE A 117 6.17 17.84 -18.57
N ARG A 118 6.66 17.89 -17.34
CA ARG A 118 7.02 19.14 -16.64
C ARG A 118 8.53 19.19 -16.54
N ASP A 119 9.13 20.20 -17.15
CA ASP A 119 10.56 20.46 -17.13
C ASP A 119 10.85 21.95 -16.83
N MET A 120 12.12 22.37 -16.89
CA MET A 120 12.53 23.76 -16.65
C MET A 120 11.81 24.79 -17.53
N GLY A 121 11.39 24.40 -18.74
CA GLY A 121 10.70 25.28 -19.67
C GLY A 121 9.19 25.37 -19.45
N GLY A 122 8.67 24.70 -18.42
CA GLY A 122 7.25 24.65 -18.07
C GLY A 122 6.61 23.28 -18.34
N THR A 123 5.28 23.26 -18.34
CA THR A 123 4.52 22.02 -18.58
C THR A 123 4.17 21.91 -20.07
N LYS A 124 4.61 20.83 -20.72
CA LYS A 124 4.24 20.45 -22.09
C LYS A 124 3.21 19.32 -22.03
N GLY A 125 2.11 19.45 -22.78
CA GLY A 125 1.01 18.48 -22.77
C GLY A 125 -0.15 18.92 -21.87
N ALA A 126 -1.01 17.99 -21.45
CA ALA A 126 -2.14 18.30 -20.59
C ALA A 126 -1.85 17.91 -19.13
N ASP A 127 -1.77 18.90 -18.26
CA ASP A 127 -1.67 18.67 -16.82
C ASP A 127 -2.96 18.02 -16.28
N PHE A 128 -2.83 17.31 -15.16
CA PHE A 128 -3.97 16.74 -14.45
C PHE A 128 -4.64 17.83 -13.62
N THR A 129 -5.83 18.21 -14.03
CA THR A 129 -6.65 19.25 -13.36
C THR A 129 -7.86 18.65 -12.64
N GLY A 130 -8.07 17.35 -12.80
CA GLY A 130 -9.19 16.65 -12.21
C GLY A 130 -9.07 16.51 -10.70
N ARG A 131 -10.22 16.26 -10.08
CA ARG A 131 -10.34 16.04 -8.64
C ARG A 131 -10.99 14.70 -8.34
N ASP A 132 -10.57 14.10 -7.24
CA ASP A 132 -11.18 12.86 -6.76
C ASP A 132 -12.44 13.18 -5.96
N VAL A 133 -13.53 12.51 -6.30
CA VAL A 133 -14.82 12.59 -5.65
C VAL A 133 -15.15 11.25 -5.03
N ARG A 134 -15.64 11.27 -3.79
CA ARG A 134 -16.07 10.07 -3.06
C ARG A 134 -17.54 9.82 -3.34
N VAL A 135 -17.88 8.65 -3.88
CA VAL A 135 -19.26 8.21 -4.11
C VAL A 135 -19.58 7.11 -3.11
N ARG A 136 -20.47 7.40 -2.14
CA ARG A 136 -20.84 6.46 -1.08
C ARG A 136 -21.51 5.21 -1.66
N ILE A 137 -21.20 4.06 -1.07
CA ILE A 137 -21.88 2.77 -1.31
C ILE A 137 -22.78 2.49 -0.10
N ALA A 138 -24.08 2.27 -0.34
CA ALA A 138 -25.07 2.00 0.69
C ALA A 138 -26.06 0.91 0.20
N PRO A 139 -26.15 -0.25 0.86
CA PRO A 139 -25.32 -0.69 1.98
C PRO A 139 -23.87 -0.96 1.56
N PRO A 140 -22.87 -0.89 2.47
CA PRO A 140 -21.49 -1.28 2.16
C PRO A 140 -21.40 -2.69 1.57
N GLN A 141 -20.47 -2.90 0.65
CA GLN A 141 -20.26 -4.20 0.01
C GLN A 141 -19.09 -4.93 0.66
N ARG A 142 -19.28 -6.18 1.10
CA ARG A 142 -18.20 -7.00 1.64
C ARG A 142 -17.23 -7.42 0.52
N VAL A 143 -15.93 -7.29 0.76
CA VAL A 143 -14.85 -7.72 -0.14
C VAL A 143 -13.82 -8.56 0.62
N ALA A 144 -13.35 -9.62 -0.03
CA ALA A 144 -12.35 -10.56 0.50
C ALA A 144 -12.69 -11.12 1.90
N ASP A 145 -13.98 -11.13 2.26
CA ASP A 145 -14.51 -11.49 3.59
C ASP A 145 -13.94 -10.71 4.79
N VAL A 146 -13.08 -9.72 4.56
CA VAL A 146 -12.35 -8.98 5.62
C VAL A 146 -12.64 -7.49 5.64
N ALA A 147 -13.14 -6.91 4.54
CA ALA A 147 -13.33 -5.48 4.45
C ALA A 147 -14.67 -5.07 3.84
N ASP A 148 -15.18 -3.91 4.25
CA ASP A 148 -16.40 -3.31 3.71
C ASP A 148 -16.02 -2.16 2.78
N HIS A 149 -16.44 -2.25 1.51
CA HIS A 149 -16.32 -1.20 0.51
C HIS A 149 -17.40 -0.15 0.75
N VAL A 150 -17.00 1.02 1.25
CA VAL A 150 -17.91 2.07 1.72
C VAL A 150 -18.05 3.24 0.75
N ALA A 151 -17.08 3.44 -0.14
CA ALA A 151 -17.15 4.47 -1.17
C ALA A 151 -16.21 4.17 -2.34
N ARG A 152 -16.63 4.54 -3.55
CA ARG A 152 -15.77 4.57 -4.75
C ARG A 152 -15.04 5.91 -4.83
N LEU A 153 -13.82 5.90 -5.36
CA LEU A 153 -13.07 7.11 -5.72
C LEU A 153 -13.19 7.33 -7.22
N ILE A 154 -13.86 8.41 -7.61
CA ILE A 154 -14.07 8.78 -9.00
C ILE A 154 -13.27 10.04 -9.29
N ARG A 155 -12.32 9.98 -10.22
CA ARG A 155 -11.60 11.16 -10.70
C ARG A 155 -12.39 11.84 -11.81
N ARG A 156 -12.74 13.10 -11.62
CA ARG A 156 -13.56 13.89 -12.57
C ARG A 156 -12.85 15.12 -13.07
N GLY A 157 -13.19 15.55 -14.28
CA GLY A 157 -12.66 16.77 -14.91
C GLY A 157 -11.31 16.59 -15.58
N GLU A 158 -10.88 15.33 -15.79
CA GLU A 158 -9.67 15.07 -16.56
C GLU A 158 -9.95 15.16 -18.06
N ARG A 159 -8.94 15.62 -18.81
CA ARG A 159 -8.99 15.64 -20.27
C ARG A 159 -8.86 14.24 -20.89
N PHE A 160 -8.21 13.33 -20.17
CA PHE A 160 -8.00 11.94 -20.56
C PHE A 160 -8.91 11.01 -19.76
N GLY A 161 -9.40 9.95 -20.40
CA GLY A 161 -10.37 9.02 -19.82
C GLY A 161 -11.81 9.44 -20.06
N ASP A 162 -12.73 8.84 -19.32
CA ASP A 162 -14.16 9.14 -19.35
C ASP A 162 -14.46 10.57 -18.82
N PRO A 163 -15.08 11.45 -19.63
CA PRO A 163 -15.50 12.78 -19.18
C PRO A 163 -16.47 12.77 -17.99
N ALA A 164 -17.27 11.72 -17.82
CA ALA A 164 -18.17 11.54 -16.68
C ALA A 164 -17.43 11.15 -15.39
N GLY A 165 -16.19 10.68 -15.53
CA GLY A 165 -15.27 10.36 -14.46
C GLY A 165 -14.81 8.90 -14.48
N GLU A 166 -13.56 8.69 -14.09
CA GLU A 166 -12.91 7.40 -14.04
C GLU A 166 -12.86 6.88 -12.60
N GLU A 167 -13.21 5.61 -12.39
CA GLU A 167 -12.96 4.97 -11.08
C GLU A 167 -11.45 4.72 -10.92
N VAL A 168 -10.85 5.33 -9.90
CA VAL A 168 -9.40 5.28 -9.64
C VAL A 168 -9.04 4.49 -8.39
N GLY A 169 -10.05 4.02 -7.65
CA GLY A 169 -9.89 3.35 -6.38
C GLY A 169 -11.17 3.26 -5.56
N GLY A 170 -11.00 2.86 -4.30
CA GLY A 170 -12.07 2.76 -3.32
C GLY A 170 -11.61 3.05 -1.89
N ILE A 171 -12.59 3.30 -1.03
CA ILE A 171 -12.41 3.42 0.41
C ILE A 171 -13.06 2.22 1.07
N PHE A 172 -12.28 1.56 1.92
CA PHE A 172 -12.65 0.32 2.59
C PHE A 172 -12.47 0.47 4.11
N ARG A 173 -13.23 -0.30 4.87
CA ARG A 173 -13.01 -0.51 6.30
C ARG A 173 -12.62 -1.96 6.54
N CYS A 174 -11.48 -2.19 7.16
CA CYS A 174 -10.97 -3.52 7.52
C CYS A 174 -10.85 -3.55 9.04
N GLY A 175 -11.91 -3.97 9.72
CA GLY A 175 -12.10 -3.71 11.14
C GLY A 175 -11.98 -2.20 11.45
N GLU A 176 -11.10 -1.85 12.38
CA GLU A 176 -10.84 -0.45 12.76
C GLU A 176 -10.02 0.32 11.72
N LEU A 177 -9.35 -0.39 10.79
CA LEU A 177 -8.52 0.25 9.78
C LEU A 177 -9.37 0.90 8.71
N ARG A 178 -9.02 2.14 8.36
CA ARG A 178 -9.51 2.78 7.14
C ARG A 178 -8.48 2.55 6.04
N VAL A 179 -8.93 2.04 4.91
CA VAL A 179 -8.07 1.74 3.76
C VAL A 179 -8.52 2.56 2.57
N GLU A 180 -7.64 3.38 2.01
CA GLU A 180 -7.85 4.05 0.73
C GLU A 180 -6.98 3.35 -0.31
N ALA A 181 -7.59 2.52 -1.16
CA ALA A 181 -6.88 1.75 -2.17
C ALA A 181 -7.06 2.42 -3.53
N ARG A 182 -5.96 2.66 -4.21
CA ARG A 182 -5.87 3.16 -5.59
C ARG A 182 -5.20 2.11 -6.45
N ARG A 183 -5.16 2.32 -7.77
CA ARG A 183 -4.50 1.38 -8.69
C ARG A 183 -3.02 1.10 -8.34
N GLY A 184 -2.29 2.14 -7.92
CA GLY A 184 -0.85 2.08 -7.70
C GLY A 184 -0.42 1.91 -6.24
N SER A 185 -1.31 2.17 -5.29
CA SER A 185 -0.97 2.19 -3.87
C SER A 185 -2.20 1.96 -2.98
N VAL A 186 -1.95 1.53 -1.74
CA VAL A 186 -2.93 1.42 -0.67
C VAL A 186 -2.45 2.23 0.52
N GLU A 187 -3.25 3.18 0.98
CA GLU A 187 -3.03 3.86 2.24
C GLU A 187 -3.88 3.25 3.34
N VAL A 188 -3.23 2.73 4.39
CA VAL A 188 -3.88 2.14 5.56
C VAL A 188 -3.73 3.10 6.74
N LYS A 189 -4.84 3.44 7.40
CA LYS A 189 -4.89 4.48 8.44
C LYS A 189 -5.60 3.99 9.71
N ARG A 190 -5.05 4.38 10.85
CA ARG A 190 -5.64 4.30 12.20
C ARG A 190 -5.40 5.62 12.93
N GLY A 191 -6.43 6.46 13.07
CA GLY A 191 -6.27 7.80 13.65
C GLY A 191 -5.23 8.63 12.89
N ARG A 192 -4.17 9.06 13.59
CA ARG A 192 -3.03 9.81 13.01
C ARG A 192 -1.94 8.91 12.44
N HIS A 193 -1.97 7.60 12.73
CA HIS A 193 -1.00 6.63 12.25
C HIS A 193 -1.43 6.10 10.88
N TRP A 194 -0.48 6.01 9.96
CA TRP A 194 -0.74 5.52 8.62
C TRP A 194 0.51 4.99 7.94
N ILE A 195 0.28 4.14 6.95
CA ILE A 195 1.31 3.62 6.07
C ILE A 195 0.77 3.52 4.64
N SER A 196 1.61 3.88 3.66
CA SER A 196 1.34 3.63 2.24
C SER A 196 2.05 2.35 1.82
N LEU A 197 1.36 1.51 1.05
CA LEU A 197 1.81 0.23 0.55
C LEU A 197 1.69 0.17 -0.97
N GLU A 198 2.68 -0.43 -1.64
CA GLU A 198 2.71 -0.67 -3.09
C GLU A 198 2.52 -2.17 -3.38
N PRO A 199 2.13 -2.56 -4.62
CA PRO A 199 1.83 -3.98 -4.93
C PRO A 199 2.98 -4.94 -4.60
N ALA A 200 4.23 -4.52 -4.80
CA ALA A 200 5.39 -5.37 -4.50
C ALA A 200 5.59 -5.64 -3.00
N GLU A 201 4.92 -4.90 -2.12
CA GLU A 201 5.16 -4.91 -0.67
C GLU A 201 4.25 -5.87 0.10
N ARG A 202 3.18 -6.40 -0.51
CA ARG A 202 2.33 -7.41 0.13
C ARG A 202 3.13 -8.64 0.59
N GLN A 203 4.05 -9.12 -0.24
CA GLN A 203 4.87 -10.29 0.08
C GLN A 203 5.71 -10.09 1.35
N PHE A 204 6.08 -8.84 1.67
CA PHE A 204 6.77 -8.53 2.91
C PHE A 204 5.83 -8.75 4.11
N LEU A 205 4.60 -8.26 4.05
CA LEU A 205 3.59 -8.44 5.10
C LEU A 205 3.24 -9.92 5.30
N GLU A 206 3.11 -10.69 4.22
CA GLU A 206 2.85 -12.13 4.29
C GLU A 206 3.93 -12.90 5.04
N ARG A 207 5.19 -12.51 4.86
CA ARG A 207 6.32 -13.14 5.57
C ARG A 207 6.28 -12.87 7.07
N LEU A 208 5.73 -11.73 7.50
CA LEU A 208 5.59 -11.42 8.93
C LEU A 208 4.58 -12.34 9.63
N LEU A 209 3.55 -12.81 8.91
CA LEU A 209 2.57 -13.76 9.44
C LEU A 209 3.15 -15.17 9.66
N ALA A 210 4.25 -15.51 9.00
CA ALA A 210 4.90 -16.82 9.15
C ALA A 210 5.64 -16.99 10.49
N VAL A 211 5.70 -15.94 11.34
CA VAL A 211 6.40 -15.94 12.64
C VAL A 211 5.69 -16.77 13.70
N GLU A 212 4.35 -16.87 13.64
CA GLU A 212 3.54 -17.60 14.64
C GLU A 212 3.36 -19.10 14.36
N ALA A 213 3.83 -19.60 13.22
CA ALA A 213 3.82 -21.06 12.96
C ALA A 213 4.92 -21.81 13.74
N LEU A 214 5.47 -21.22 14.82
CA LEU A 214 6.63 -21.66 15.60
C LEU A 214 6.40 -21.46 17.09
#